data_AF-A0A0P4WFL4-F1
#
_entry.id   AF-A0A0P4WFL4-F1
#
_cell.length_a   1.000
_cell.length_b   1.000
_cell.length_c   1.000
_cell.angle_alpha   90.00
_cell.angle_beta   90.00
_cell.angle_gamma   90.00
#
_symmetry.space_group_name_H-M   'P 1'
#
loop_
_entity.id
_entity.type
_entity.pdbx_description
1 polymer ?
#
loop_
_entity_poly.entity_id
_entity_poly.type
_entity_poly.pdbx_seq_one_letter_code
_entity_poly.pdbx_strand_id
1 'polypeptide(L)'
;MCEHPNEFKVDYYDETRFFFCENQGSDPVIYQCPDDHLFVPSLSQCRSYAGLPDCTSIGVFANELNCSQYYTCIFTTNGWVQKPSSCDNETHSGLMYNEQTGKCEDPCTWDTGKFSCSVEGRFPDPVNCNAYYECVEDDSYESGLRQTHHSCPDGYEWDPTAREAFGHCVLQGTRKVKCSPVKENKCFIPQDQCNATGDQ
;
A
#
# COMPACT_ATOMS: atom_id res chain seq x y z
N MET A 1 16.25 -41.01 2.18
CA MET A 1 16.69 -41.24 3.57
C MET A 1 17.15 -39.90 4.15
N CYS A 2 16.72 -39.55 5.35
CA CYS A 2 16.96 -38.27 5.99
C CYS A 2 18.43 -38.08 6.39
N GLU A 3 19.01 -36.92 6.06
CA GLU A 3 20.41 -36.60 6.35
C GLU A 3 20.58 -35.95 7.73
N HIS A 4 19.61 -35.14 8.15
CA HIS A 4 19.57 -34.46 9.44
C HIS A 4 18.22 -34.66 10.14
N PRO A 5 18.19 -34.71 11.48
CA PRO A 5 16.95 -34.78 12.25
C PRO A 5 16.29 -33.41 12.39
N ASN A 6 14.98 -33.41 12.64
CA ASN A 6 14.11 -32.25 12.80
C ASN A 6 14.18 -31.21 11.67
N GLU A 7 14.28 -31.68 10.42
CA GLU A 7 14.42 -30.81 9.25
C GLU A 7 13.19 -30.91 8.33
N PHE A 8 12.74 -29.76 7.82
CA PHE A 8 11.77 -29.70 6.74
C PHE A 8 12.46 -29.43 5.40
N LYS A 9 12.07 -30.17 4.36
CA LYS A 9 12.58 -30.00 2.99
C LYS A 9 11.43 -29.85 2.00
N VAL A 10 11.57 -29.00 1.00
CA VAL A 10 10.61 -28.89 -0.12
C VAL A 10 10.66 -30.15 -1.00
N ASP A 11 9.52 -30.53 -1.57
CA ASP A 11 9.49 -31.46 -2.70
C ASP A 11 9.79 -30.67 -3.99
N TYR A 12 10.95 -30.95 -4.60
CA TYR A 12 11.40 -30.28 -5.83
C TYR A 12 10.55 -30.60 -7.07
N TYR A 13 9.74 -31.66 -7.02
CA TYR A 13 8.85 -32.04 -8.11
C TYR A 13 7.42 -31.53 -7.91
N ASP A 14 7.07 -31.12 -6.69
CA ASP A 14 5.75 -30.62 -6.33
C ASP A 14 5.86 -29.68 -5.13
N GLU A 15 5.92 -28.39 -5.41
CA GLU A 15 6.13 -27.35 -4.39
C GLU A 15 4.96 -27.23 -3.38
N THR A 16 3.82 -27.88 -3.66
CA THR A 16 2.70 -28.00 -2.70
C THR A 16 2.94 -29.07 -1.66
N ARG A 17 3.97 -29.91 -1.83
CA ARG A 17 4.37 -30.98 -0.91
C ARG A 17 5.71 -30.68 -0.24
N PHE A 18 5.87 -31.20 0.96
CA PHE A 18 7.11 -31.08 1.71
C PHE A 18 7.37 -32.30 2.57
N PHE A 19 8.62 -32.48 2.92
CA PHE A 19 9.13 -33.61 3.70
C PHE A 19 9.49 -33.15 5.10
N PHE A 20 9.17 -33.97 6.10
CA PHE A 20 9.69 -33.83 7.45
C PHE A 20 10.55 -35.04 7.81
N CYS A 21 11.75 -34.75 8.32
CA CYS A 21 12.69 -35.73 8.81
C CYS A 21 12.77 -35.64 10.32
N GLU A 22 12.20 -36.60 11.05
CA GLU A 22 12.28 -36.63 12.51
C GLU A 22 13.68 -37.07 12.97
N ASN A 23 14.20 -38.15 12.41
CA ASN A 23 15.48 -38.75 12.80
C ASN A 23 16.45 -38.87 11.60
N GLN A 24 17.75 -38.80 11.89
CA GLN A 24 18.76 -39.09 10.87
C GLN A 24 18.68 -40.57 10.44
N GLY A 25 18.72 -40.82 9.13
CA GLY A 25 18.62 -42.16 8.57
C GLY A 25 17.19 -42.71 8.46
N SER A 26 16.16 -41.97 8.90
CA SER A 26 14.77 -42.40 8.73
C SER A 26 14.25 -42.11 7.31
N ASP A 27 13.09 -42.68 7.00
CA ASP A 27 12.32 -42.27 5.84
C ASP A 27 11.58 -40.95 6.13
N PRO A 28 11.51 -40.03 5.16
CA PRO A 28 10.81 -38.76 5.32
C PRO A 28 9.29 -38.95 5.32
N VAL A 29 8.60 -38.20 6.18
CA VAL A 29 7.13 -38.11 6.17
C VAL A 29 6.72 -37.01 5.19
N ILE A 30 5.77 -37.33 4.30
CA ILE A 30 5.29 -36.40 3.26
C ILE A 30 4.04 -35.66 3.78
N TYR A 31 4.05 -34.35 3.65
CA TYR A 31 2.93 -33.46 3.94
C TYR A 31 2.54 -32.68 2.68
N GLN A 32 1.29 -32.25 2.62
CA GLN A 32 0.76 -31.43 1.55
C GLN A 32 0.17 -30.15 2.14
N CYS A 33 0.55 -29.02 1.56
CA CYS A 33 -0.04 -27.74 1.88
C CYS A 33 -1.50 -27.67 1.40
N PRO A 34 -2.34 -26.84 2.03
CA PRO A 34 -3.69 -26.57 1.53
C PRO A 34 -3.68 -26.12 0.07
N ASP A 35 -4.82 -26.27 -0.61
CA ASP A 35 -4.96 -25.80 -1.98
C ASP A 35 -4.50 -24.34 -2.10
N ASP A 36 -3.76 -24.06 -3.16
CA ASP A 36 -3.14 -22.78 -3.46
C ASP A 36 -1.96 -22.31 -2.60
N HIS A 37 -1.33 -23.21 -1.83
CA HIS A 37 -0.19 -22.91 -0.96
C HIS A 37 1.07 -23.73 -1.30
N LEU A 38 2.23 -23.08 -1.25
CA LEU A 38 3.56 -23.65 -1.36
C LEU A 38 4.26 -23.70 0.00
N PHE A 39 5.08 -24.72 0.24
CA PHE A 39 5.88 -24.78 1.45
C PHE A 39 7.11 -23.87 1.36
N VAL A 40 7.31 -23.00 2.36
CA VAL A 40 8.45 -22.07 2.45
C VAL A 40 9.44 -22.57 3.52
N PRO A 41 10.61 -23.15 3.13
CA PRO A 41 11.58 -23.72 4.07
C PRO A 41 12.07 -22.74 5.13
N SER A 42 12.35 -21.50 4.74
CA SER A 42 12.92 -20.46 5.62
C SER A 42 12.00 -20.10 6.79
N LEU A 43 10.70 -20.34 6.65
CA LEU A 43 9.67 -20.04 7.65
C LEU A 43 8.99 -21.28 8.23
N SER A 44 9.31 -22.47 7.69
CA SER A 44 8.67 -23.75 8.06
C SER A 44 7.15 -23.70 8.00
N GLN A 45 6.59 -23.04 6.98
CA GLN A 45 5.14 -22.78 6.84
C GLN A 45 4.68 -22.93 5.40
N CYS A 46 3.43 -23.38 5.21
CA CYS A 46 2.72 -23.28 3.94
C CYS A 46 2.24 -21.85 3.74
N ARG A 47 2.55 -21.23 2.59
CA ARG A 47 2.08 -19.89 2.21
C ARG A 47 1.48 -19.93 0.82
N SER A 48 0.53 -19.03 0.55
CA SER A 48 -0.02 -18.81 -0.80
C SER A 48 1.09 -18.70 -1.87
N TYR A 49 0.81 -19.17 -3.10
CA TYR A 49 1.71 -19.30 -4.27
C TYR A 49 2.72 -18.17 -4.56
N ALA A 50 2.59 -16.99 -3.96
CA ALA A 50 3.51 -15.86 -4.19
C ALA A 50 4.02 -15.20 -2.89
N GLY A 51 3.90 -15.85 -1.73
CA GLY A 51 4.25 -15.23 -0.45
C GLY A 51 3.35 -14.04 -0.09
N LEU A 52 2.20 -13.94 -0.74
CA LEU A 52 1.22 -12.89 -0.56
C LEU A 52 0.48 -13.06 0.79
N PRO A 53 0.05 -11.96 1.43
CA PRO A 53 -0.75 -12.01 2.65
C PRO A 53 -2.10 -12.71 2.44
N ASP A 54 -2.67 -13.27 3.52
CA ASP A 54 -4.00 -13.85 3.50
C ASP A 54 -5.07 -12.79 3.20
N CYS A 55 -6.08 -13.18 2.42
CA CYS A 55 -7.22 -12.33 2.13
C CYS A 55 -8.10 -12.13 3.38
N THR A 56 -8.25 -10.88 3.82
CA THR A 56 -9.14 -10.50 4.94
C THR A 56 -10.38 -9.74 4.48
N SER A 57 -10.35 -9.18 3.27
CA SER A 57 -11.44 -8.42 2.69
C SER A 57 -11.44 -8.57 1.16
N ILE A 58 -12.61 -8.33 0.55
CA ILE A 58 -12.76 -8.36 -0.90
C ILE A 58 -12.14 -7.08 -1.46
N GLY A 59 -11.29 -7.21 -2.48
CA GLY A 59 -10.63 -6.05 -3.08
C GLY A 59 -9.40 -6.41 -3.90
N VAL A 60 -8.70 -5.38 -4.35
CA VAL A 60 -7.40 -5.49 -5.02
C VAL A 60 -6.38 -4.76 -4.17
N PHE A 61 -5.25 -5.40 -3.92
CA PHE A 61 -4.25 -4.94 -2.97
C PHE A 61 -2.87 -5.02 -3.59
N ALA A 62 -2.03 -4.02 -3.33
CA ALA A 62 -0.63 -4.05 -3.68
C ALA A 62 0.10 -5.11 -2.85
N ASN A 63 1.13 -5.71 -3.42
CA ASN A 63 2.06 -6.54 -2.66
C ASN A 63 3.12 -5.64 -2.00
N GLU A 64 3.11 -5.54 -0.67
CA GLU A 64 4.03 -4.72 0.11
C GLU A 64 5.51 -5.13 -0.04
N LEU A 65 5.78 -6.39 -0.42
CA LEU A 65 7.14 -6.88 -0.68
C LEU A 65 7.62 -6.62 -2.11
N ASN A 66 6.69 -6.44 -3.05
CA ASN A 66 6.99 -6.17 -4.44
C ASN A 66 5.85 -5.35 -5.06
N CYS A 67 6.04 -4.03 -5.13
CA CYS A 67 5.01 -3.10 -5.57
C CYS A 67 4.68 -3.15 -7.07
N SER A 68 5.50 -3.83 -7.87
CA SER A 68 5.11 -4.20 -9.24
C SER A 68 4.09 -5.33 -9.25
N GLN A 69 3.83 -6.00 -8.13
CA GLN A 69 2.84 -7.06 -8.01
C GLN A 69 1.64 -6.60 -7.18
N TYR A 70 0.48 -7.15 -7.49
CA TYR A 70 -0.76 -6.94 -6.77
C TYR A 70 -1.60 -8.21 -6.79
N TYR A 71 -2.61 -8.28 -5.95
CA TYR A 71 -3.48 -9.45 -5.87
C TYR A 71 -4.93 -9.06 -5.64
N THR A 72 -5.83 -9.84 -6.24
CA THR A 72 -7.27 -9.71 -6.04
C THR A 72 -7.74 -10.75 -5.05
N CYS A 73 -8.45 -10.33 -4.02
CA CYS A 73 -9.13 -11.21 -3.08
C CYS A 73 -10.61 -11.28 -3.43
N ILE A 74 -11.10 -12.49 -3.66
CA ILE A 74 -12.50 -12.78 -4.00
C ILE A 74 -13.02 -13.75 -2.95
N PHE A 75 -14.16 -13.42 -2.33
CA PHE A 75 -14.82 -14.34 -1.40
C PHE A 75 -15.84 -15.19 -2.15
N THR A 76 -15.74 -16.50 -2.02
CA THR A 76 -16.64 -17.49 -2.66
C THR A 76 -17.33 -18.34 -1.59
N THR A 77 -18.28 -19.20 -2.00
CA THR A 77 -18.92 -20.16 -1.09
C THR A 77 -17.95 -21.15 -0.46
N ASN A 78 -16.79 -21.35 -1.10
CA ASN A 78 -15.77 -22.30 -0.67
C ASN A 78 -14.58 -21.60 0.02
N GLY A 79 -14.69 -20.32 0.33
CA GLY A 79 -13.65 -19.53 0.97
C GLY A 79 -13.02 -18.47 0.05
N TRP A 80 -11.83 -18.02 0.43
CA TRP A 80 -11.11 -16.97 -0.28
C TRP A 80 -10.37 -17.52 -1.49
N VAL A 81 -10.46 -16.79 -2.61
CA VAL A 81 -9.65 -16.99 -3.81
C VAL A 81 -8.75 -15.78 -3.96
N GLN A 82 -7.44 -16.02 -4.04
CA GLN A 82 -6.43 -14.99 -4.26
C GLN A 82 -5.88 -15.12 -5.68
N LYS A 83 -5.97 -14.03 -6.46
CA LYS A 83 -5.44 -13.98 -7.83
C LYS A 83 -4.27 -13.01 -7.91
N PRO A 84 -3.01 -13.49 -8.04
CA PRO A 84 -1.85 -12.63 -8.23
C PRO A 84 -1.83 -11.99 -9.63
N SER A 85 -1.20 -10.83 -9.76
CA SER A 85 -1.03 -10.08 -11.01
C SER A 85 0.20 -9.17 -10.93
N SER A 86 0.71 -8.76 -12.09
CA SER A 86 1.91 -7.93 -12.23
C SER A 86 1.61 -6.69 -13.07
N CYS A 87 2.15 -5.55 -12.66
CA CYS A 87 2.18 -4.31 -13.41
C CYS A 87 3.28 -4.31 -14.48
N ASP A 88 4.35 -5.06 -14.24
CA ASP A 88 5.43 -5.20 -15.22
C ASP A 88 5.01 -6.14 -16.36
N ASN A 89 5.33 -5.74 -17.59
CA ASN A 89 5.21 -6.52 -18.81
C ASN A 89 6.39 -6.20 -19.77
N GLU A 90 6.45 -6.85 -20.94
CA GLU A 90 7.55 -6.65 -21.91
C GLU A 90 7.70 -5.21 -22.44
N THR A 91 6.65 -4.40 -22.33
CA THR A 91 6.56 -3.02 -22.87
C THR A 91 6.49 -1.94 -21.80
N HIS A 92 6.19 -2.30 -20.56
CA HIS A 92 6.01 -1.40 -19.43
C HIS A 92 6.71 -2.02 -18.22
N SER A 93 7.81 -1.43 -17.79
CA SER A 93 8.55 -1.85 -16.60
C SER A 93 8.67 -0.69 -15.62
N GLY A 94 8.75 -1.02 -14.33
CA GLY A 94 8.89 -0.02 -13.26
C GLY A 94 7.58 0.63 -12.83
N LEU A 95 6.43 0.12 -13.30
CA LEU A 95 5.12 0.55 -12.83
C LEU A 95 4.77 -0.15 -11.52
N MET A 96 4.12 0.57 -10.62
CA MET A 96 3.65 0.02 -9.35
C MET A 96 2.12 0.08 -9.28
N TYR A 97 1.52 -0.84 -8.52
CA TYR A 97 0.07 -0.83 -8.31
C TYR A 97 -0.31 0.23 -7.28
N ASN A 98 -1.07 1.23 -7.71
CA ASN A 98 -1.63 2.25 -6.85
C ASN A 98 -3.01 1.79 -6.33
N GLU A 99 -3.14 1.56 -5.03
CA GLU A 99 -4.41 1.14 -4.41
C GLU A 99 -5.46 2.26 -4.37
N GLN A 100 -5.04 3.53 -4.37
CA GLN A 100 -5.95 4.68 -4.40
C GLN A 100 -6.61 4.85 -5.76
N THR A 101 -5.87 4.68 -6.86
CA THR A 101 -6.41 4.82 -8.23
C THR A 101 -6.88 3.50 -8.81
N GLY A 102 -6.44 2.37 -8.25
CA GLY A 102 -6.72 1.02 -8.71
C GLY A 102 -5.99 0.64 -9.99
N LYS A 103 -4.87 1.30 -10.31
CA LYS A 103 -4.15 1.18 -11.58
C LYS A 103 -2.66 0.93 -11.38
N CYS A 104 -2.06 0.28 -12.36
CA CYS A 104 -0.60 0.27 -12.52
C CYS A 104 -0.17 1.59 -13.15
N GLU A 105 0.61 2.38 -12.42
CA GLU A 105 1.08 3.69 -12.89
C GLU A 105 2.46 3.99 -12.30
N ASP A 106 3.09 5.06 -12.79
CA ASP A 106 4.42 5.45 -12.36
C ASP A 106 4.36 5.94 -10.90
N PRO A 107 5.08 5.29 -9.95
CA PRO A 107 5.10 5.69 -8.55
C PRO A 107 5.53 7.15 -8.34
N CYS A 108 6.35 7.69 -9.23
CA CYS A 108 6.84 9.07 -9.15
C CYS A 108 5.77 10.11 -9.49
N THR A 109 4.66 9.69 -10.09
CA THR A 109 3.52 10.56 -10.42
C THR A 109 2.38 10.46 -9.40
N TRP A 110 2.52 9.61 -8.38
CA TRP A 110 1.48 9.42 -7.37
C TRP A 110 1.24 10.70 -6.57
N ASP A 111 -0.04 11.00 -6.37
CA ASP A 111 -0.44 12.01 -5.40
C ASP A 111 -0.08 11.50 -4.01
N THR A 112 0.93 12.12 -3.39
CA THR A 112 1.41 11.79 -2.05
C THR A 112 0.78 12.68 -0.99
N GLY A 113 -0.18 13.55 -1.37
CA GLY A 113 -0.79 14.50 -0.45
C GLY A 113 0.21 15.52 0.09
N LYS A 114 1.31 15.76 -0.62
CA LYS A 114 2.24 16.83 -0.29
C LYS A 114 1.60 18.18 -0.59
N PHE A 115 1.64 19.09 0.38
CA PHE A 115 1.13 20.44 0.24
C PHE A 115 2.22 21.46 0.57
N SER A 116 2.34 22.48 -0.29
CA SER A 116 3.20 23.64 -0.09
C SER A 116 2.44 24.91 -0.43
N CYS A 117 2.59 25.94 0.41
CA CYS A 117 2.03 27.26 0.16
C CYS A 117 2.60 27.88 -1.13
N SER A 118 1.72 28.29 -2.04
CA SER A 118 2.06 29.05 -3.24
C SER A 118 1.51 30.47 -3.21
N VAL A 119 0.43 30.70 -2.45
CA VAL A 119 -0.20 32.01 -2.22
C VAL A 119 -0.76 32.05 -0.81
N GLU A 120 -1.05 33.26 -0.32
CA GLU A 120 -1.74 33.46 0.96
C GLU A 120 -3.15 32.84 0.93
N GLY A 121 -3.56 32.22 2.03
CA GLY A 121 -4.91 31.67 2.17
C GLY A 121 -5.00 30.43 3.06
N ARG A 122 -6.18 29.83 3.10
CA ARG A 122 -6.44 28.57 3.80
C ARG A 122 -6.84 27.48 2.82
N PHE A 123 -6.18 26.33 2.93
CA PHE A 123 -6.28 25.26 1.96
C PHE A 123 -6.62 23.95 2.66
N PRO A 124 -7.52 23.13 2.08
CA PRO A 124 -7.82 21.82 2.65
C PRO A 124 -6.55 20.97 2.72
N ASP A 125 -6.40 20.24 3.81
CA ASP A 125 -5.37 19.20 3.89
C ASP A 125 -5.74 18.05 2.93
N PRO A 126 -4.84 17.66 2.00
CA PRO A 126 -5.11 16.61 1.02
C PRO A 126 -5.24 15.22 1.65
N VAL A 127 -4.67 14.94 2.83
CA VAL A 127 -4.71 13.63 3.50
C VAL A 127 -5.66 13.58 4.68
N ASN A 128 -6.09 14.74 5.21
CA ASN A 128 -6.97 14.80 6.38
C ASN A 128 -8.14 15.79 6.22
N CYS A 129 -9.35 15.26 6.10
CA CYS A 129 -10.58 16.05 5.96
C CYS A 129 -10.93 16.94 7.16
N ASN A 130 -10.36 16.66 8.33
CA ASN A 130 -10.54 17.46 9.54
C ASN A 130 -9.49 18.59 9.64
N ALA A 131 -8.49 18.64 8.77
CA ALA A 131 -7.40 19.60 8.86
C ALA A 131 -7.33 20.53 7.63
N TYR A 132 -6.57 21.61 7.79
CA TYR A 132 -6.27 22.58 6.75
C TYR A 132 -4.90 23.20 6.97
N TYR A 133 -4.31 23.69 5.89
CA TYR A 133 -3.11 24.52 5.91
C TYR A 133 -3.49 26.00 5.85
N GLU A 134 -2.78 26.82 6.60
CA GLU A 134 -2.85 28.28 6.53
C GLU A 134 -1.50 28.81 6.05
N CYS A 135 -1.56 29.59 4.98
CA CYS A 135 -0.43 30.24 4.33
C CYS A 135 -0.55 31.74 4.59
N VAL A 136 0.45 32.33 5.24
CA VAL A 136 0.51 33.76 5.57
C VAL A 136 1.83 34.33 5.05
N GLU A 137 1.81 35.55 4.51
CA GLU A 137 3.02 36.25 4.10
C GLU A 137 3.97 36.47 5.28
N ASP A 138 5.23 36.08 5.09
CA ASP A 138 6.29 36.18 6.09
C ASP A 138 7.65 36.23 5.40
N ASP A 139 8.22 37.43 5.31
CA ASP A 139 9.51 37.70 4.66
C ASP A 139 10.71 37.02 5.35
N SER A 140 10.52 36.38 6.51
CA SER A 140 11.57 35.60 7.17
C SER A 140 11.80 34.22 6.54
N TYR A 141 10.87 33.74 5.71
CA TYR A 141 10.96 32.47 4.99
C TYR A 141 11.43 32.68 3.54
N GLU A 142 12.23 31.76 3.01
CA GLU A 142 12.72 31.84 1.61
C GLU A 142 11.58 31.87 0.57
N SER A 143 10.46 31.22 0.87
CA SER A 143 9.24 31.23 0.05
C SER A 143 8.45 32.54 0.12
N GLY A 144 8.76 33.42 1.09
CA GLY A 144 7.94 34.57 1.46
C GLY A 144 6.61 34.20 2.13
N LEU A 145 6.37 32.92 2.41
CA LEU A 145 5.13 32.40 2.98
C LEU A 145 5.42 31.43 4.14
N ARG A 146 4.81 31.71 5.30
CA ARG A 146 4.79 30.80 6.45
C ARG A 146 3.60 29.85 6.36
N GLN A 147 3.87 28.56 6.28
CA GLN A 147 2.88 27.49 6.31
C GLN A 147 2.61 27.02 7.74
N THR A 148 1.34 26.92 8.13
CA THR A 148 0.91 26.35 9.42
C THR A 148 -0.14 25.26 9.17
N HIS A 149 -0.07 24.15 9.88
CA HIS A 149 -1.07 23.08 9.83
C HIS A 149 -2.02 23.18 11.03
N HIS A 150 -3.32 23.13 10.77
CA HIS A 150 -4.37 23.28 11.78
C HIS A 150 -5.37 22.14 11.68
N SER A 151 -5.77 21.59 12.82
CA SER A 151 -6.86 20.61 12.93
C SER A 151 -8.13 21.30 13.42
N CYS A 152 -9.27 20.94 12.83
CA CYS A 152 -10.56 21.34 13.36
C CYS A 152 -10.83 20.65 14.72
N PRO A 153 -11.61 21.28 15.60
CA PRO A 153 -12.03 20.64 16.85
C PRO A 153 -12.74 19.30 16.65
N ASP A 154 -12.78 18.48 17.69
CA ASP A 154 -13.47 17.19 17.66
C ASP A 154 -14.95 17.35 17.26
N GLY A 155 -15.41 16.49 16.34
CA GLY A 155 -16.78 16.55 15.80
C GLY A 155 -16.98 17.57 14.67
N TYR A 156 -15.92 18.25 14.23
CA TYR A 156 -15.93 19.16 13.08
C TYR A 156 -15.08 18.60 11.93
N GLU A 157 -15.30 19.12 10.73
CA GLU A 157 -14.51 18.86 9.53
C GLU A 157 -14.26 20.16 8.76
N TRP A 158 -13.16 20.23 8.02
CA TRP A 158 -12.86 21.42 7.23
C TRP A 158 -13.70 21.45 5.95
N ASP A 159 -14.40 22.56 5.71
CA ASP A 159 -15.10 22.83 4.45
C ASP A 159 -14.49 24.08 3.79
N PRO A 160 -13.79 23.95 2.64
CA PRO A 160 -13.18 25.08 1.95
C PRO A 160 -14.20 26.06 1.36
N THR A 161 -15.48 25.68 1.23
CA THR A 161 -16.55 26.52 0.69
C THR A 161 -17.39 27.21 1.77
N ALA A 162 -17.15 26.87 3.04
CA ALA A 162 -17.79 27.54 4.15
C ALA A 162 -17.34 29.01 4.23
N ARG A 163 -18.22 29.86 4.77
CA ARG A 163 -17.99 31.31 4.93
C ARG A 163 -17.50 31.94 3.61
N GLU A 164 -18.34 32.00 2.58
CA GLU A 164 -18.01 32.68 1.31
C GLU A 164 -16.71 32.16 0.65
N ALA A 165 -16.44 30.86 0.76
CA ALA A 165 -15.22 30.21 0.25
C ALA A 165 -13.89 30.64 0.90
N PHE A 166 -13.94 31.28 2.09
CA PHE A 166 -12.76 31.47 2.94
C PHE A 166 -12.32 30.17 3.66
N GLY A 167 -13.22 29.20 3.76
CA GLY A 167 -12.98 27.93 4.42
C GLY A 167 -13.18 28.02 5.94
N HIS A 168 -13.87 27.03 6.50
CA HIS A 168 -14.13 26.98 7.94
C HIS A 168 -14.38 25.55 8.42
N CYS A 169 -14.13 25.30 9.70
CA CYS A 169 -14.57 24.07 10.38
C CYS A 169 -16.10 24.07 10.50
N VAL A 170 -16.76 23.07 9.94
CA VAL A 170 -18.21 22.83 10.01
C VAL A 170 -18.49 21.54 10.76
N LEU A 171 -19.71 21.34 11.25
CA LEU A 171 -20.05 20.09 11.94
C LEU A 171 -19.89 18.91 10.98
N GLN A 172 -19.36 17.79 11.48
CA GLN A 172 -19.15 16.60 10.68
C GLN A 172 -20.44 16.15 9.99
N GLY A 173 -20.38 15.87 8.69
CA GLY A 173 -21.52 15.49 7.86
C GLY A 173 -22.31 16.67 7.28
N THR A 174 -21.92 17.91 7.60
CA THR A 174 -22.54 19.13 7.04
C THR A 174 -21.70 19.81 5.95
N ARG A 175 -20.50 19.28 5.68
CA ARG A 175 -19.62 19.77 4.62
C ARG A 175 -20.30 19.69 3.26
N LYS A 176 -20.22 20.79 2.50
CA LYS A 176 -20.87 20.92 1.19
C LYS A 176 -20.11 20.19 0.09
N VAL A 177 -18.79 20.17 0.18
CA VAL A 177 -17.92 19.54 -0.83
C VAL A 177 -17.46 18.18 -0.36
N LYS A 178 -17.58 17.14 -1.17
CA LYS A 178 -17.05 15.82 -0.80
C LYS A 178 -15.55 15.90 -0.52
N CYS A 179 -15.12 15.38 0.62
CA CYS A 179 -13.71 15.14 0.90
C CYS A 179 -13.31 13.75 0.40
N SER A 180 -12.19 13.67 -0.33
CA SER A 180 -11.57 12.41 -0.72
C SER A 180 -10.10 12.50 -0.33
N PRO A 181 -9.75 12.17 0.93
CA PRO A 181 -8.39 12.29 1.39
C PRO A 181 -7.51 11.31 0.61
N VAL A 182 -6.36 11.79 0.17
CA VAL A 182 -5.29 10.98 -0.42
C VAL A 182 -4.89 9.95 0.61
N LYS A 183 -4.90 8.68 0.21
CA LYS A 183 -4.46 7.58 1.06
C LYS A 183 -3.05 7.26 0.63
N GLU A 184 -2.11 7.35 1.56
CA GLU A 184 -0.74 6.94 1.28
C GLU A 184 -0.73 5.51 0.75
N ASN A 185 -0.07 5.31 -0.38
CA ASN A 185 0.17 3.98 -0.91
C ASN A 185 1.09 3.24 0.07
N LYS A 186 0.76 1.98 0.38
CA LYS A 186 1.58 1.12 1.25
C LYS A 186 2.95 0.79 0.63
N CYS A 187 3.06 1.02 -0.66
CA CYS A 187 4.26 0.81 -1.43
C CYS A 187 5.32 1.85 -1.13
N PHE A 188 6.46 1.38 -0.63
CA PHE A 188 7.64 2.23 -0.46
C PHE A 188 8.29 2.49 -1.82
N ILE A 189 8.43 3.77 -2.15
CA ILE A 189 9.13 4.21 -3.36
C ILE A 189 10.57 4.60 -2.95
N PRO A 190 11.61 3.89 -3.44
CA PRO A 190 13.00 4.25 -3.21
C PRO A 190 13.29 5.70 -3.65
N GLN A 191 14.01 6.46 -2.82
CA GLN A 191 14.33 7.87 -3.11
C GLN A 191 15.07 8.06 -4.44
N ASP A 192 15.93 7.11 -4.81
CA ASP A 192 16.70 7.17 -6.07
C ASP A 192 15.86 6.88 -7.32
N GLN A 193 14.65 6.31 -7.16
CA GLN A 193 13.79 5.94 -8.28
C GLN A 193 13.07 7.15 -8.89
N CYS A 194 12.78 8.16 -8.07
CA CYS A 194 12.05 9.37 -8.50
C CYS A 194 12.91 10.64 -8.52
N ASN A 195 14.23 10.51 -8.33
CA ASN A 195 15.13 11.63 -8.54
C ASN A 195 15.17 11.95 -10.03
N ALA A 196 14.51 13.04 -10.39
CA ALA A 196 14.56 13.62 -11.72
C ALA A 196 16.02 13.97 -12.07
N THR A 197 16.63 13.20 -12.97
CA THR A 197 17.49 13.81 -13.99
C THR A 197 16.58 14.67 -14.86
N GLY A 198 16.47 15.94 -14.51
CA GLY A 198 15.63 16.93 -15.16
C GLY A 198 16.14 18.33 -14.90
N ASP A 199 17.44 18.55 -15.08
CA ASP A 199 18.03 19.88 -15.25
C ASP A 199 18.68 19.87 -16.64
N GLN A 200 18.09 20.62 -17.56
CA GLN A 200 18.59 20.86 -18.91
C GLN A 200 18.50 22.36 -19.21
#